data_AF-A0A380H4W7-F1
#
_entry.id   AF-A0A380H4W7-F1
#
_cell.length_a   1.000
_cell.length_b   1.000
_cell.length_c   1.000
_cell.angle_alpha   90.00
_cell.angle_beta   90.00
_cell.angle_gamma   90.00
#
_symmetry.space_group_name_H-M   'P 1'
#
loop_
_entity.id
_entity.type
_entity.pdbx_description
1 polymer ?
#
loop_
_entity_poly.entity_id
_entity_poly.type
_entity_poly.pdbx_seq_one_letter_code
_entity_poly.pdbx_strand_id
1 'polypeptide(L)'
;MHRHSARIVGGALNLADAIMNQSLNNGCHLGGGLHHSQPGRANGFCIYNDVAVTAQYLETYYNQRVMIIDTDAHHGDGTQWSFYTSNKVMCYSIHVTGKFLFPGSGHLLSVV
;
A
#
# COMPACT_ATOMS: atom_id res chain seq x y z
N MET A 1 -6.61 -16.73 10.05
CA MET A 1 -5.83 -15.77 9.24
C MET A 1 -6.51 -14.40 9.11
N HIS A 2 -7.74 -14.31 8.57
CA HIS A 2 -8.45 -13.03 8.36
C HIS A 2 -8.48 -12.07 9.56
N ARG A 3 -8.78 -12.54 10.77
CA ARG A 3 -8.82 -11.68 11.97
C ARG A 3 -7.47 -11.00 12.27
N HIS A 4 -6.37 -11.71 12.05
CA HIS A 4 -5.02 -11.17 12.30
C HIS A 4 -4.64 -10.18 11.20
N SER A 5 -4.89 -10.53 9.93
CA SER A 5 -4.65 -9.63 8.79
C SER A 5 -5.49 -8.35 8.86
N ALA A 6 -6.75 -8.44 9.31
CA ALA A 6 -7.61 -7.27 9.50
C ALA A 6 -7.10 -6.31 10.59
N ARG A 7 -6.44 -6.83 11.63
CA ARG A 7 -5.83 -5.97 12.67
C ARG A 7 -4.67 -5.15 12.12
N ILE A 8 -3.92 -5.67 11.16
CA ILE A 8 -2.85 -4.93 10.48
C ILE A 8 -3.45 -3.72 9.75
N VAL A 9 -4.52 -3.94 8.98
CA VAL A 9 -5.26 -2.86 8.31
C VAL A 9 -5.81 -1.85 9.32
N GLY A 10 -6.45 -2.31 10.39
CA GLY A 10 -6.98 -1.43 11.44
C GLY A 10 -5.91 -0.57 12.12
N GLY A 11 -4.70 -1.12 12.33
CA GLY A 11 -3.57 -0.35 12.86
C GLY A 11 -3.15 0.79 11.94
N ALA A 12 -3.09 0.54 10.63
CA ALA A 12 -2.77 1.56 9.63
C ALA A 12 -3.84 2.67 9.58
N LEU A 13 -5.12 2.30 9.62
CA LEU A 13 -6.24 3.25 9.62
C LEU A 13 -6.26 4.11 10.90
N ASN A 14 -6.04 3.50 12.07
CA ASN A 14 -5.95 4.26 13.33
C ASN A 14 -4.82 5.30 13.31
N LEU A 15 -3.67 4.96 12.72
CA LEU A 15 -2.56 5.91 12.56
C LEU A 15 -2.93 7.02 11.57
N ALA A 16 -3.58 6.67 10.45
CA ALA A 16 -4.07 7.65 9.48
C ALA A 16 -5.06 8.64 10.12
N ASP A 17 -6.05 8.15 10.88
CA ASP A 17 -7.01 8.98 11.60
C ASP A 17 -6.31 9.90 12.61
N ALA A 18 -5.35 9.37 13.38
CA ALA A 18 -4.62 10.15 14.37
C ALA A 18 -3.83 11.32 13.74
N ILE A 19 -3.22 11.09 12.57
CA ILE A 19 -2.52 12.12 11.79
C ILE A 19 -3.51 13.12 11.20
N MET A 20 -4.58 12.65 10.55
CA MET A 20 -5.55 13.53 9.90
C MET A 20 -6.34 14.39 10.89
N ASN A 21 -6.58 13.88 12.11
CA ASN A 21 -7.21 14.63 13.20
C ASN A 21 -6.22 15.51 13.98
N GLN A 22 -4.97 15.65 13.50
CA GLN A 22 -3.93 16.51 14.09
C GLN A 22 -3.54 16.12 15.53
N SER A 23 -3.84 14.90 15.96
CA SER A 23 -3.38 14.37 17.26
C SER A 23 -1.93 13.89 17.20
N LEU A 24 -1.43 13.58 16.01
CA LEU A 24 -0.04 13.25 15.71
C LEU A 24 0.42 14.00 14.45
N ASN A 25 1.70 14.37 14.38
CA ASN A 25 2.28 14.92 13.16
C ASN A 25 2.73 13.83 12.17
N ASN A 26 3.13 12.68 12.69
CA ASN A 26 3.54 11.48 11.94
C ASN A 26 3.50 10.25 12.86
N GLY A 27 3.73 9.07 12.30
CA GLY A 27 3.94 7.86 13.09
C GLY A 27 4.33 6.67 12.23
N CYS A 28 4.51 5.52 12.87
CA CYS A 28 4.97 4.29 12.23
C CYS A 28 4.10 3.10 12.65
N HIS A 29 3.67 2.31 11.69
CA HIS A 29 2.99 1.04 11.91
C HIS A 29 3.84 -0.12 11.40
N LEU A 30 4.73 -0.64 12.26
CA LEU A 30 5.71 -1.67 11.91
C LEU A 30 5.09 -3.03 11.55
N GLY A 31 3.81 -3.25 11.87
CA GLY A 31 3.10 -4.48 11.51
C GLY A 31 2.49 -4.45 10.09
N GLY A 32 2.56 -3.31 9.40
CA GLY A 32 1.97 -3.08 8.08
C GLY A 32 2.95 -3.28 6.92
N GLY A 33 2.59 -2.71 5.76
CA GLY A 33 3.42 -2.75 4.55
C GLY A 33 3.13 -3.93 3.62
N LEU A 34 1.96 -4.57 3.73
CA LEU A 34 1.59 -5.75 2.95
C LEU A 34 1.13 -5.38 1.54
N HIS A 35 2.07 -5.03 0.68
CA HIS A 35 1.84 -4.41 -0.63
C HIS A 35 1.46 -5.34 -1.80
N HIS A 36 1.48 -6.67 -1.63
CA HIS A 36 1.28 -7.61 -2.75
C HIS A 36 -0.18 -8.05 -2.97
N SER A 37 -1.03 -7.93 -1.96
CA SER A 37 -2.41 -8.41 -2.03
C SER A 37 -3.20 -7.64 -3.08
N GLN A 38 -4.08 -8.34 -3.80
CA GLN A 38 -4.94 -7.80 -4.86
C GLN A 38 -6.43 -8.10 -4.55
N PRO A 39 -7.38 -7.40 -5.19
CA PRO A 39 -8.80 -7.75 -5.08
C PRO A 39 -9.05 -9.22 -5.38
N GLY A 40 -9.68 -9.94 -4.44
CA GLY A 40 -10.00 -11.37 -4.58
C GLY A 40 -8.82 -12.33 -4.45
N ARG A 41 -7.60 -11.87 -4.14
CA ARG A 41 -6.41 -12.75 -4.09
C ARG A 41 -5.33 -12.28 -3.11
N ALA A 42 -5.00 -13.15 -2.16
CA ALA A 42 -3.77 -13.04 -1.38
C ALA A 42 -2.54 -13.38 -2.25
N ASN A 43 -1.42 -12.69 -2.06
CA ASN A 43 -0.19 -12.85 -2.85
C ASN A 43 1.04 -12.47 -2.01
N GLY A 44 2.20 -13.10 -2.22
CA GLY A 44 3.45 -12.73 -1.54
C GLY A 44 3.33 -12.56 -0.02
N PHE A 45 2.70 -13.52 0.67
CA PHE A 45 2.37 -13.48 2.12
C PHE A 45 1.39 -12.38 2.56
N CYS A 46 0.96 -11.50 1.66
CA CYS A 46 -0.01 -10.44 1.92
C CYS A 46 -1.43 -10.98 1.75
N ILE A 47 -2.22 -10.98 2.84
CA ILE A 47 -3.65 -11.37 2.79
C ILE A 47 -4.55 -10.18 2.51
N TYR A 48 -4.30 -9.04 3.15
CA TYR A 48 -4.98 -7.77 2.89
C TYR A 48 -3.93 -6.69 2.67
N ASN A 49 -4.20 -5.81 1.71
CA ASN A 49 -3.30 -4.71 1.37
C ASN A 49 -3.59 -3.49 2.25
N ASP A 50 -2.94 -3.40 3.41
CA ASP A 50 -3.14 -2.27 4.32
C ASP A 50 -2.69 -0.94 3.72
N VAL A 51 -1.66 -0.96 2.86
CA VAL A 51 -1.17 0.23 2.15
C VAL A 51 -2.24 0.78 1.21
N ALA A 52 -2.79 -0.07 0.35
CA ALA A 52 -3.84 0.33 -0.59
C ALA A 52 -5.14 0.73 0.10
N VAL A 53 -5.56 -0.01 1.13
CA VAL A 53 -6.74 0.36 1.93
C VAL A 53 -6.56 1.72 2.59
N THR A 54 -5.39 2.01 3.15
CA THR A 54 -5.11 3.29 3.80
C THR A 54 -5.10 4.44 2.79
N ALA A 55 -4.49 4.24 1.62
CA ALA A 55 -4.48 5.26 0.57
C ALA A 55 -5.90 5.57 0.05
N GLN A 56 -6.71 4.54 -0.21
CA GLN A 56 -8.11 4.72 -0.61
C GLN A 56 -8.93 5.40 0.49
N TYR A 57 -8.66 5.08 1.76
CA TYR A 57 -9.33 5.68 2.90
C TYR A 57 -9.01 7.17 3.03
N LEU A 58 -7.74 7.56 2.92
CA LEU A 58 -7.30 8.97 2.93
C LEU A 58 -7.89 9.76 1.75
N GLU A 59 -7.96 9.16 0.57
CA GLU A 59 -8.63 9.77 -0.58
C GLU A 59 -10.13 9.97 -0.29
N THR A 60 -10.83 8.92 0.15
CA THR A 60 -12.30 8.90 0.23
C THR A 60 -12.84 9.75 1.37
N TYR A 61 -12.24 9.65 2.56
CA TYR A 61 -12.78 10.25 3.78
C TYR A 61 -12.12 11.58 4.16
N TYR A 62 -10.89 11.80 3.67
CA TYR A 62 -10.13 13.01 3.97
C TYR A 62 -9.80 13.84 2.73
N ASN A 63 -10.25 13.43 1.54
CA ASN A 63 -10.05 14.10 0.27
C ASN A 63 -8.57 14.43 -0.02
N GLN A 64 -7.67 13.54 0.40
CA GLN A 64 -6.23 13.71 0.25
C GLN A 64 -5.73 13.16 -1.10
N ARG A 65 -4.65 13.76 -1.59
CA ARG A 65 -3.80 13.13 -2.60
C ARG A 65 -2.68 12.39 -1.88
N VAL A 66 -2.43 11.15 -2.26
CA VAL A 66 -1.52 10.25 -1.55
C VAL A 66 -0.34 9.90 -2.45
N MET A 67 0.87 10.03 -1.94
CA MET A 67 2.06 9.48 -2.57
C MET A 67 2.56 8.31 -1.73
N ILE A 68 2.66 7.14 -2.34
CA ILE A 68 3.18 5.92 -1.73
C ILE A 68 4.60 5.75 -2.22
N ILE A 69 5.55 5.76 -1.29
CA ILE A 69 6.96 5.46 -1.56
C ILE A 69 7.23 4.06 -1.03
N ASP A 70 7.58 3.15 -1.93
CA ASP A 70 7.82 1.75 -1.63
C ASP A 70 9.28 1.41 -1.88
N THR A 71 9.98 1.03 -0.81
CA THR A 71 11.41 0.69 -0.83
C THR A 71 11.67 -0.77 -0.47
N ASP A 72 10.63 -1.61 -0.47
CA ASP A 72 10.82 -3.05 -0.31
C ASP A 72 11.61 -3.61 -1.50
N ALA A 73 12.32 -4.73 -1.28
CA ALA A 73 13.08 -5.38 -2.34
C ALA A 73 12.19 -5.85 -3.50
N HIS A 74 10.92 -6.16 -3.24
CA HIS A 74 9.94 -6.60 -4.22
C HIS A 74 9.12 -5.43 -4.75
N HIS A 75 8.68 -5.53 -6.01
CA HIS A 75 7.74 -4.55 -6.56
C HIS A 75 6.42 -4.59 -5.80
N GLY A 76 5.93 -3.43 -5.34
CA GLY A 76 4.61 -3.23 -4.72
C GLY A 76 3.43 -3.37 -5.70
N ASP A 77 3.37 -4.50 -6.38
CA ASP A 77 2.44 -4.80 -7.47
C ASP A 77 0.98 -4.65 -7.06
N GLY A 78 0.56 -5.23 -5.94
CA GLY A 78 -0.82 -5.15 -5.46
C GLY A 78 -1.28 -3.72 -5.24
N THR A 79 -0.42 -2.90 -4.63
CA THR A 79 -0.68 -1.48 -4.40
C THR A 79 -0.71 -0.71 -5.72
N GLN A 80 0.28 -0.90 -6.60
CA GLN A 80 0.31 -0.23 -7.90
C GLN A 80 -0.93 -0.55 -8.74
N TRP A 81 -1.32 -1.83 -8.82
CA TRP A 81 -2.51 -2.24 -9.58
C TRP A 81 -3.81 -1.65 -9.04
N SER A 82 -3.89 -1.40 -7.74
CA SER A 82 -5.07 -0.79 -7.11
C SER A 82 -5.29 0.66 -7.55
N PHE A 83 -4.22 1.36 -7.95
CA PHE A 83 -4.26 2.78 -8.32
C PHE A 83 -3.75 3.08 -9.73
N TYR A 84 -3.64 2.05 -10.59
CA TYR A 84 -3.04 2.17 -11.91
C TYR A 84 -3.68 3.25 -12.81
N THR A 85 -4.97 3.55 -12.57
CA THR A 85 -5.73 4.58 -13.29
C THR A 85 -6.10 5.78 -12.42
N SER A 86 -5.58 5.86 -11.18
CA SER A 86 -5.90 6.95 -10.26
C SER A 86 -5.07 8.19 -10.58
N ASN A 87 -5.67 9.38 -10.46
CA ASN A 87 -4.96 10.65 -10.46
C ASN A 87 -4.79 11.26 -9.06
N LYS A 88 -5.26 10.54 -8.02
CA LYS A 88 -5.20 10.94 -6.61
C LYS A 88 -4.13 10.19 -5.82
N VAL A 89 -3.77 8.99 -6.25
CA VAL A 89 -2.76 8.16 -5.60
C VAL A 89 -1.62 7.87 -6.57
N MET A 90 -0.40 8.26 -6.20
CA MET A 90 0.83 8.00 -6.96
C MET A 90 1.63 6.90 -6.25
N CYS A 91 2.10 5.91 -7.01
CA CYS A 91 2.90 4.80 -6.48
C CYS A 91 4.33 4.88 -7.04
N TYR A 92 5.30 5.15 -6.17
CA TYR A 92 6.71 5.17 -6.53
C TYR A 92 7.44 4.03 -5.83
N SER A 93 7.81 3.00 -6.57
CA SER A 93 8.45 1.80 -6.03
C SER A 93 9.88 1.62 -6.57
N ILE A 94 10.83 1.42 -5.66
CA ILE A 94 12.24 1.11 -5.95
C ILE A 94 12.49 -0.33 -5.48
N HIS A 95 12.72 -1.24 -6.41
CA HIS A 95 12.79 -2.67 -6.14
C HIS A 95 13.78 -3.38 -7.07
N VAL A 96 14.16 -4.61 -6.72
CA VAL A 96 14.89 -5.50 -7.63
C VAL A 96 13.97 -5.84 -8.79
N THR A 97 14.49 -5.74 -10.01
CA THR A 97 13.70 -5.99 -11.22
C THR A 97 12.98 -7.34 -11.18
N GLY A 98 11.73 -7.36 -11.64
CA GLY A 98 10.92 -8.58 -11.79
C GLY A 98 11.57 -9.68 -12.64
N LYS A 99 12.62 -9.38 -13.41
CA LYS A 99 13.40 -10.39 -14.11
C LYS A 99 14.08 -11.39 -13.15
N PHE A 100 14.47 -10.94 -11.96
CA PHE A 100 15.27 -11.74 -11.02
C PHE A 100 14.56 -12.01 -9.69
N LEU A 101 13.58 -11.19 -9.31
CA LEU A 101 12.88 -11.33 -8.05
C LEU A 101 11.36 -11.33 -8.26
N PHE A 102 10.64 -12.02 -7.39
CA PHE A 102 9.18 -11.88 -7.27
C PHE A 102 8.81 -10.39 -7.17
N PRO A 103 7.68 -9.92 -7.73
CA PRO A 103 6.56 -10.64 -8.36
C PRO A 103 6.63 -10.79 -9.88
N GLY A 104 7.76 -10.50 -10.53
CA GLY A 104 7.85 -10.59 -11.99
C GLY A 104 7.29 -9.38 -12.75
N SER A 105 6.95 -8.29 -12.06
CA SER A 105 6.48 -7.02 -12.63
C SER A 105 7.37 -5.84 -12.21
N GLY A 106 6.95 -4.60 -12.43
CA GLY A 106 7.73 -3.41 -12.06
C GLY A 106 8.80 -3.03 -13.08
N HIS A 107 8.51 -3.21 -14.37
CA HIS A 107 9.41 -2.76 -15.44
C HIS A 107 9.39 -1.23 -15.54
N LEU A 108 10.48 -0.62 -16.04
CA LEU A 108 10.63 0.84 -16.16
C LEU A 108 9.47 1.54 -16.90
N LEU A 109 8.78 0.85 -17.81
CA LEU A 109 7.67 1.39 -18.59
C LEU A 109 6.31 1.29 -17.87
N SER A 110 6.26 0.64 -16.71
CA SER A 110 5.07 0.61 -15.83
C SER A 110 5.09 1.89 -14.98
N VAL A 111 4.61 3.00 -15.53
CA VAL A 111 4.58 4.29 -14.83
C VAL A 111 3.16 4.57 -14.33
N VAL A 112 3.02 4.83 -13.03
CA VAL A 112 1.80 5.30 -12.34
C VAL A 112 2.13 6.56 -11.56
#